data_AF-A0A251ZBJ2-F1
#
_entry.id   AF-A0A251ZBJ2-F1
#
_cell.length_a   1.000
_cell.length_b   1.000
_cell.length_c   1.000
_cell.angle_alpha   90.00
_cell.angle_beta   90.00
_cell.angle_gamma   90.00
#
_symmetry.space_group_name_H-M   'P 1'
#
loop_
_entity.id
_entity.type
_entity.pdbx_description
1 polymer ?
#
loop_
_entity_poly.entity_id
_entity_poly.type
_entity_poly.pdbx_seq_one_letter_code
_entity_poly.pdbx_strand_id
1 'polypeptide(L)'
;MKTSFKKLYLILGLLFVNSVQAAPFSADPVSFAGFANNVKWSSGSAPFFKNLSKCAQQANGGYICDQGDVYLLKPGTTGRSFCKIKQVWYEPHTKLVQFKTQSCVYKDDQERLKEQGSKFIQKGLNILENYSR
;
A
#
# COMPACT_ATOMS: atom_id res chain seq x y z
N MET A 1 27.67 44.26 -24.63
CA MET A 1 26.44 43.43 -24.74
C MET A 1 25.84 43.29 -23.35
N LYS A 2 24.70 43.95 -23.07
CA LYS A 2 24.01 43.84 -21.77
C LYS A 2 23.15 42.57 -21.78
N THR A 3 23.67 41.47 -21.28
CA THR A 3 22.87 40.25 -21.03
C THR A 3 21.80 40.61 -20.00
N SER A 4 20.54 40.59 -20.45
CA SER A 4 19.38 40.97 -19.65
C SER A 4 19.19 39.97 -18.50
N PHE A 5 19.57 40.37 -17.28
CA PHE A 5 19.39 39.60 -16.05
C PHE A 5 17.95 39.05 -15.90
N LYS A 6 16.94 39.72 -16.46
CA LYS A 6 15.55 39.23 -16.50
C LYS A 6 15.39 37.86 -17.18
N LYS A 7 16.16 37.56 -18.23
CA LYS A 7 16.11 36.23 -18.88
C LYS A 7 16.73 35.15 -18.00
N LEU A 8 17.77 35.47 -17.24
CA LEU A 8 18.42 34.52 -16.32
C LEU A 8 17.49 34.14 -15.15
N TYR A 9 16.76 35.12 -14.58
CA TYR A 9 15.77 34.86 -13.54
C TYR A 9 14.56 34.06 -14.04
N LEU A 10 14.12 34.27 -15.29
CA LEU A 10 13.02 33.51 -15.88
C LEU A 10 13.41 32.05 -16.12
N ILE A 11 14.64 31.79 -16.57
CA ILE A 11 15.17 30.44 -16.78
C ILE A 11 15.39 29.74 -15.44
N LEU A 12 15.90 30.44 -14.41
CA LEU A 12 15.99 29.88 -13.06
C LEU A 12 14.61 29.54 -12.49
N GLY A 13 13.61 30.41 -12.67
CA GLY A 13 12.24 30.15 -12.20
C GLY A 13 11.58 28.92 -12.85
N LEU A 14 11.89 28.64 -14.12
CA LEU A 14 11.43 27.45 -14.84
C LEU A 14 12.17 26.16 -14.44
N LEU A 15 13.31 26.24 -13.77
CA LEU A 15 14.03 25.08 -13.22
C LEU A 15 13.56 24.70 -11.82
N PHE A 16 12.80 25.58 -11.13
CA PHE A 16 12.23 25.36 -9.80
C PHE A 16 10.74 25.05 -9.79
N VAL A 17 10.11 24.85 -10.96
CA VAL A 17 8.87 24.07 -10.99
C VAL A 17 9.25 22.63 -10.67
N ASN A 18 9.35 22.35 -9.37
CA ASN A 18 9.32 20.99 -8.86
C ASN A 18 8.15 20.33 -9.57
N SER A 19 8.46 19.40 -10.46
CA SER A 19 7.49 18.53 -11.08
C SER A 19 6.83 17.76 -9.96
N VAL A 20 5.75 18.32 -9.39
CA VAL A 20 4.82 17.62 -8.52
C VAL A 20 4.18 16.59 -9.41
N GLN A 21 4.89 15.46 -9.55
CA GLN A 21 4.46 14.35 -10.36
C GLN A 21 3.32 13.74 -9.56
N ALA A 22 2.09 13.98 -10.03
CA ALA A 22 0.92 13.37 -9.43
C ALA A 22 1.13 11.85 -9.38
N ALA A 23 0.76 11.25 -8.26
CA ALA A 23 0.79 9.80 -8.12
C ALA A 23 0.01 9.16 -9.30
N PRO A 24 0.47 8.02 -9.85
CA PRO A 24 -0.20 7.37 -10.99
C PRO A 24 -1.51 6.65 -10.60
N PHE A 25 -2.14 7.06 -9.50
CA PHE A 25 -3.34 6.49 -8.92
C PHE A 25 -4.13 7.58 -8.18
N SER A 26 -5.42 7.33 -7.98
CA SER A 26 -6.28 8.17 -7.13
C SER A 26 -5.80 8.13 -5.68
N ALA A 27 -5.72 9.28 -5.02
CA ALA A 27 -5.26 9.44 -3.64
C ALA A 27 -6.27 8.93 -2.60
N ASP A 28 -6.69 7.68 -2.74
CA ASP A 28 -7.54 6.94 -1.80
C ASP A 28 -6.87 5.59 -1.42
N PRO A 29 -7.18 5.04 -0.24
CA PRO A 29 -6.50 3.84 0.25
C PRO A 29 -6.69 2.59 -0.63
N VAL A 30 -7.82 2.48 -1.34
CA VAL A 30 -8.16 1.30 -2.16
C VAL A 30 -7.37 1.34 -3.46
N SER A 31 -7.37 2.49 -4.15
CA SER A 31 -6.58 2.71 -5.36
C SER A 31 -5.09 2.54 -5.09
N PHE A 32 -4.60 3.06 -3.96
CA PHE A 32 -3.19 2.88 -3.60
C PHE A 32 -2.85 1.42 -3.32
N ALA A 33 -3.70 0.66 -2.62
CA ALA A 33 -3.49 -0.77 -2.41
C ALA A 33 -3.41 -1.53 -3.74
N GLY A 34 -4.31 -1.23 -4.69
CA GLY A 34 -4.30 -1.79 -6.04
C GLY A 34 -2.99 -1.52 -6.78
N PHE A 35 -2.56 -0.26 -6.79
CA PHE A 35 -1.27 0.15 -7.37
C PHE A 35 -0.08 -0.54 -6.70
N ALA A 36 -0.03 -0.56 -5.37
CA ALA A 36 1.04 -1.18 -4.59
C ALA A 36 1.19 -2.67 -4.89
N ASN A 37 0.06 -3.38 -4.98
CA ASN A 37 0.03 -4.79 -5.34
C ASN A 37 0.52 -5.02 -6.77
N ASN A 38 0.11 -4.18 -7.73
CA ASN A 38 0.53 -4.31 -9.12
C ASN A 38 2.05 -4.11 -9.29
N VAL A 39 2.60 -3.06 -8.66
CA VAL A 39 4.05 -2.77 -8.69
C VAL A 39 4.85 -3.93 -8.09
N LYS A 40 4.42 -4.48 -6.96
CA LYS A 40 5.14 -5.57 -6.30
C LYS A 40 5.01 -6.89 -7.04
N TRP A 41 3.84 -7.22 -7.55
CA TRP A 41 3.63 -8.40 -8.40
C TRP A 41 4.58 -8.40 -9.61
N SER A 42 4.66 -7.26 -10.30
CA SER A 42 5.53 -7.10 -11.48
C SER A 42 7.03 -7.26 -11.16
N SER A 43 7.42 -7.04 -9.90
CA SER A 43 8.80 -7.21 -9.42
C SER A 43 9.13 -8.62 -8.90
N GLY A 44 8.22 -9.59 -9.05
CA GLY A 44 8.40 -10.96 -8.52
C GLY A 44 8.27 -11.06 -6.99
N SER A 45 7.90 -9.96 -6.33
CA SER A 45 7.65 -9.90 -4.90
C SER A 45 6.19 -10.28 -4.63
N ALA A 46 5.93 -11.08 -3.59
CA ALA A 46 4.58 -11.50 -3.21
C ALA A 46 4.00 -10.85 -1.92
N PRO A 47 4.23 -9.56 -1.61
CA PRO A 47 3.40 -8.86 -0.62
C PRO A 47 2.03 -8.53 -1.23
N PHE A 48 0.96 -8.83 -0.48
CA PHE A 48 -0.39 -8.40 -0.81
C PHE A 48 -0.91 -7.44 0.26
N PHE A 49 -1.08 -6.18 -0.11
CA PHE A 49 -1.58 -5.11 0.74
C PHE A 49 -3.10 -5.03 0.68
N LYS A 50 -3.73 -4.79 1.84
CA LYS A 50 -5.17 -4.55 1.96
C LYS A 50 -5.49 -3.77 3.23
N ASN A 51 -6.75 -3.33 3.34
CA ASN A 51 -7.27 -2.60 4.50
C ASN A 51 -6.39 -1.37 4.85
N LEU A 52 -5.79 -0.73 3.85
CA LEU A 52 -4.97 0.46 4.08
C LEU A 52 -5.84 1.58 4.64
N SER A 53 -5.30 2.34 5.58
CA SER A 53 -5.99 3.45 6.23
C SER A 53 -4.99 4.47 6.77
N LYS A 54 -5.52 5.63 7.21
CA LYS A 54 -4.72 6.80 7.63
C LYS A 54 -3.73 7.19 6.54
N CYS A 55 -4.28 7.47 5.36
CA CYS A 55 -3.48 7.76 4.19
C CYS A 55 -3.41 9.25 3.90
N ALA A 56 -2.28 9.72 3.40
CA ALA A 56 -2.04 11.11 3.07
C ALA A 56 -1.15 11.26 1.83
N GLN A 57 -1.49 12.22 0.97
CA GLN A 57 -0.61 12.67 -0.10
C GLN A 57 0.53 13.50 0.48
N GLN A 58 1.73 13.29 -0.06
CA GLN A 58 2.95 13.99 0.34
C GLN A 58 3.23 15.15 -0.62
N ALA A 59 3.91 16.19 -0.13
CA ALA A 59 4.24 17.38 -0.93
C ALA A 59 5.13 17.07 -2.15
N ASN A 60 5.91 15.98 -2.09
CA ASN A 60 6.73 15.50 -3.21
C ASN A 60 5.94 14.70 -4.27
N GLY A 61 4.60 14.65 -4.18
CA GLY A 61 3.76 13.81 -5.04
C GLY A 61 3.65 12.35 -4.58
N GLY A 62 4.30 12.00 -3.47
CA GLY A 62 4.23 10.68 -2.86
C GLY A 62 2.89 10.43 -2.17
N TYR A 63 2.71 9.21 -1.69
CA TYR A 63 1.51 8.83 -0.95
C TYR A 63 1.86 7.81 0.11
N ILE A 64 1.30 7.96 1.30
CA ILE A 64 1.64 7.14 2.46
C ILE A 64 0.37 6.70 3.17
N CYS A 65 0.38 5.49 3.73
CA CYS A 65 -0.62 5.00 4.66
C CYS A 65 0.08 4.43 5.88
N ASP A 66 -0.33 4.85 7.07
CA ASP A 66 0.31 4.44 8.34
C ASP A 66 -0.36 3.23 9.00
N GLN A 67 -1.39 2.66 8.36
CA GLN A 67 -2.09 1.48 8.86
C GLN A 67 -2.56 0.59 7.71
N GLY A 68 -2.61 -0.71 7.98
CA GLY A 68 -3.16 -1.72 7.08
C GLY A 68 -2.62 -3.11 7.36
N ASP A 69 -2.88 -4.02 6.42
CA ASP A 69 -2.42 -5.41 6.48
C ASP A 69 -1.57 -5.72 5.24
N VAL A 70 -0.50 -6.50 5.43
CA VAL A 70 0.28 -7.09 4.33
C VAL A 70 0.43 -8.59 4.54
N TYR A 71 0.16 -9.35 3.49
CA TYR A 71 0.39 -10.79 3.47
C TYR A 71 1.67 -11.06 2.70
N LEU A 72 2.63 -11.72 3.36
CA LEU A 72 3.92 -12.06 2.76
C LEU A 72 3.96 -13.56 2.51
N LEU A 73 4.07 -13.96 1.24
CA LEU A 73 4.41 -15.33 0.88
C LEU A 73 5.92 -15.52 1.07
N LYS A 74 6.32 -16.52 1.86
CA LYS A 74 7.74 -16.87 2.01
C LYS A 74 8.08 -17.99 1.03
N PRO A 75 9.12 -17.82 0.19
CA PRO A 75 9.54 -18.85 -0.76
C PRO A 75 9.84 -20.17 -0.04
N GLY A 76 9.35 -21.29 -0.57
CA GLY A 76 9.61 -22.63 -0.03
C GLY A 76 8.79 -23.01 1.21
N THR A 77 7.80 -22.23 1.63
CA THR A 77 6.91 -22.57 2.76
C THR A 77 5.44 -22.66 2.33
N THR A 78 4.69 -23.59 2.93
CA THR A 78 3.24 -23.82 2.71
C THR A 78 2.36 -22.86 3.53
N GLY A 79 2.83 -21.64 3.78
CA GLY A 79 2.14 -20.68 4.64
C GLY A 79 2.45 -19.24 4.29
N ARG A 80 1.83 -18.32 5.02
CA ARG A 80 1.94 -16.88 4.79
C ARG A 80 2.13 -16.14 6.10
N SER A 81 2.94 -15.09 6.07
CA SER A 81 3.02 -14.16 7.20
C SER A 81 1.93 -13.11 7.06
N PHE A 82 1.09 -13.00 8.08
CA PHE A 82 0.06 -11.99 8.22
C PHE A 82 0.63 -10.87 9.07
N CYS A 83 0.99 -9.76 8.43
CA CYS A 83 1.64 -8.65 9.10
C CYS A 83 0.72 -7.43 9.17
N LYS A 84 0.74 -6.75 10.32
CA LYS A 84 0.24 -5.39 10.46
C LYS A 84 1.25 -4.42 9.90
N ILE A 85 0.78 -3.45 9.12
CA ILE A 85 1.61 -2.40 8.54
C ILE A 85 1.74 -1.27 9.56
N LYS A 86 2.98 -0.84 9.79
CA LYS A 86 3.28 0.44 10.42
C LYS A 86 3.23 1.57 9.41
N GLN A 87 3.71 1.31 8.19
CA GLN A 87 3.71 2.28 7.11
C GLN A 87 3.87 1.60 5.75
N VAL A 88 3.18 2.09 4.72
CA VAL A 88 3.42 1.75 3.31
C VAL A 88 3.39 3.05 2.51
N TRP A 89 4.37 3.26 1.64
CA TRP A 89 4.49 4.51 0.89
C TRP A 89 4.98 4.30 -0.54
N TYR A 90 4.58 5.23 -1.39
CA TYR A 90 5.05 5.38 -2.76
C TYR A 90 6.05 6.54 -2.83
N GLU A 91 7.21 6.26 -3.41
CA GLU A 91 8.25 7.25 -3.68
C GLU A 91 8.24 7.62 -5.18
N PRO A 92 7.83 8.83 -5.56
CA PRO A 92 7.68 9.22 -6.97
C PRO A 92 8.98 9.18 -7.76
N HIS A 93 10.08 9.61 -7.15
CA HIS A 93 11.39 9.68 -7.82
C HIS A 93 11.92 8.30 -8.25
N THR A 94 11.73 7.30 -7.38
CA THR A 94 12.18 5.92 -7.67
C THR A 94 11.09 5.06 -8.29
N LYS A 95 9.84 5.54 -8.28
CA LYS A 95 8.63 4.81 -8.66
C LYS A 95 8.46 3.50 -7.89
N LEU A 96 9.00 3.43 -6.68
CA LEU A 96 8.95 2.23 -5.84
C LEU A 96 7.90 2.36 -4.76
N VAL A 97 7.36 1.19 -4.39
CA VAL A 97 6.53 1.02 -3.20
C VAL A 97 7.36 0.37 -2.12
N GLN A 98 7.36 0.97 -0.94
CA GLN A 98 8.10 0.50 0.23
C GLN A 98 7.14 0.36 1.41
N PHE A 99 7.49 -0.50 2.37
CA PHE A 99 6.66 -0.71 3.54
C PHE A 99 7.47 -1.15 4.76
N LYS A 100 6.92 -0.90 5.94
CA LYS A 100 7.40 -1.33 7.24
C LYS A 100 6.27 -2.03 7.98
N THR A 101 6.55 -3.21 8.52
CA THR A 101 5.61 -3.96 9.35
C THR A 101 5.78 -3.57 10.82
N GLN A 102 4.70 -3.71 11.59
CA GLN A 102 4.70 -3.53 13.04
C GLN A 102 4.78 -4.86 13.77
N SER A 103 3.97 -5.83 13.34
CA SER A 103 3.93 -7.19 13.88
C SER A 103 3.61 -8.16 12.77
N CYS A 104 4.08 -9.39 12.89
CA CYS A 104 3.85 -10.46 11.92
C CYS A 104 3.53 -11.76 12.65
N VAL A 105 2.50 -12.45 12.19
CA VAL A 105 2.17 -13.80 12.63
C VAL A 105 2.25 -14.72 11.41
N TYR A 106 3.13 -15.70 11.46
CA TYR A 106 3.15 -16.75 10.44
C TYR A 106 2.00 -17.70 10.70
N LYS A 107 1.25 -18.04 9.65
CA LYS A 107 0.22 -19.08 9.71
C LYS A 107 0.49 -20.06 8.58
N ASP A 108 0.52 -21.34 8.93
CA ASP A 108 0.49 -22.39 7.93
C ASP A 108 -0.90 -22.47 7.26
N ASP A 109 -0.98 -23.17 6.14
CA ASP A 109 -2.24 -23.29 5.40
C ASP A 109 -3.34 -24.04 6.18
N GLN A 110 -3.00 -24.99 7.05
CA GLN A 110 -4.02 -25.70 7.85
C GLN A 110 -4.64 -24.77 8.90
N GLU A 111 -3.82 -24.01 9.61
CA GLU A 111 -4.25 -23.06 10.62
C GLU A 111 -5.09 -21.94 9.98
N ARG A 112 -4.68 -21.45 8.81
CA ARG A 112 -5.47 -20.50 8.02
C ARG A 112 -6.84 -21.05 7.63
N LEU A 113 -6.88 -22.28 7.11
CA LEU A 113 -8.13 -22.90 6.69
C LEU A 113 -9.07 -23.15 7.87
N LYS A 114 -8.53 -23.56 9.03
CA LYS A 114 -9.31 -23.72 10.28
C LYS A 114 -9.91 -22.40 10.74
N GLU A 115 -9.13 -21.32 10.79
CA GLU A 115 -9.65 -20.00 11.20
C GLU A 115 -10.68 -19.44 10.22
N GLN A 116 -10.44 -19.58 8.91
CA GLN A 116 -11.39 -19.13 7.90
C GLN A 116 -12.69 -19.95 8.00
N GLY A 117 -12.59 -21.27 8.12
CA GLY A 117 -13.74 -22.15 8.33
C GLY A 117 -14.53 -21.78 9.58
N SER A 118 -13.86 -21.59 10.71
CA SER A 118 -14.50 -21.17 11.97
C SER A 118 -15.24 -19.83 11.82
N LYS A 119 -14.64 -18.82 11.18
CA LYS A 119 -15.30 -17.53 10.93
C LYS A 119 -16.52 -17.66 10.02
N PHE A 120 -16.48 -18.52 9.00
CA PHE A 120 -17.63 -18.77 8.13
C PHE A 120 -18.76 -19.45 8.88
N ILE A 121 -18.47 -20.47 9.70
CA ILE A 121 -19.45 -21.16 10.54
C ILE A 121 -20.10 -20.17 11.51
N GLN A 122 -19.30 -19.35 12.20
CA GLN A 122 -19.78 -18.32 13.12
C GLN A 122 -20.72 -17.33 12.41
N LYS A 123 -20.35 -16.89 11.21
CA LYS A 123 -21.18 -15.98 10.40
C LYS A 123 -22.50 -16.64 9.99
N GLY A 124 -22.48 -17.92 9.61
CA GLY A 124 -23.67 -18.69 9.30
C GLY A 124 -24.60 -18.84 10.50
N LEU A 125 -24.05 -19.18 11.66
CA LEU A 125 -24.80 -19.27 12.92
C LEU A 125 -25.45 -17.94 13.30
N ASN A 126 -24.70 -16.82 13.22
CA ASN A 126 -25.26 -15.50 13.49
C ASN A 126 -26.41 -15.13 12.55
N ILE A 127 -26.38 -15.55 11.28
CA ILE A 127 -27.48 -15.31 10.35
C ILE A 127 -28.71 -16.10 10.78
N LEU A 128 -28.56 -17.38 11.12
CA LEU A 128 -29.66 -18.25 11.56
C LEU A 128 -30.29 -17.76 12.88
N GLU A 129 -29.49 -17.29 13.83
CA GLU A 129 -29.97 -16.71 15.09
C GLU A 129 -30.74 -15.40 14.88
N ASN A 130 -30.34 -14.57 13.91
CA ASN A 130 -31.07 -13.34 13.58
C ASN A 130 -32.30 -13.58 12.69
N TYR A 131 -32.37 -14.71 11.97
CA TYR A 131 -33.53 -15.09 11.15
C TYR A 131 -34.64 -15.78 11.97
N SER A 132 -34.28 -16.31 13.14
CA SER A 132 -35.21 -16.95 14.09
C SER A 132 -35.78 -15.97 15.14
N ARG A 133 -35.43 -14.68 15.04
CA ARG A 133 -36.08 -13.56 15.74
C ARG A 133 -36.97 -12.79 14.78
#